data_AF-A0A662HS30-F1
#
_entry.id   AF-A0A662HS30-F1
#
_cell.length_a   1.000
_cell.length_b   1.000
_cell.length_c   1.000
_cell.angle_alpha   90.00
_cell.angle_beta   90.00
_cell.angle_gamma   90.00
#
_symmetry.space_group_name_H-M   'P 1'
#
loop_
_entity.id
_entity.type
_entity.pdbx_description
1 polymer ?
#
loop_
_entity_poly.entity_id
_entity_poly.type
_entity_poly.pdbx_seq_one_letter_code
_entity_poly.pdbx_strand_id
1 'polypeptide(L)' 'LIPENFREFEEVLDYSVKMPMHNYILAPITYTPILQLLAYYTAVKRGYDPDKPRNLAKTVTVE' A
#
# COMPACT_ATOMS: atom_id res chain seq x y z
N LEU A 1 -4.46 1.67 -7.71
CA LEU A 1 -3.27 1.16 -8.42
C LEU A 1 -3.77 0.63 -9.75
N ILE A 2 -3.29 1.17 -10.87
CA ILE A 2 -3.77 0.79 -12.21
C ILE A 2 -2.58 0.38 -13.05
N PRO A 3 -2.61 -0.77 -13.75
CA PRO A 3 -1.54 -1.12 -14.67
C PRO A 3 -1.41 -0.09 -15.79
N GLU A 4 -0.17 0.18 -16.23
CA GLU A 4 0.09 1.03 -17.38
C GLU A 4 -0.72 0.54 -18.60
N ASN A 5 -1.49 1.47 -19.19
CA ASN A 5 -2.39 1.31 -20.34
C ASN A 5 -3.86 0.89 -20.05
N PHE A 6 -4.29 0.77 -18.78
CA PHE A 6 -5.71 0.62 -18.44
C PHE A 6 -6.43 1.98 -18.35
N ARG A 7 -6.84 2.51 -19.51
CA ARG A 7 -7.48 3.84 -19.64
C ARG A 7 -8.94 3.91 -19.21
N GLU A 8 -9.62 2.77 -19.14
CA GLU A 8 -11.08 2.69 -18.94
C GLU A 8 -11.54 3.26 -17.59
N PHE A 9 -10.63 3.37 -16.61
CA PHE A 9 -10.94 3.85 -15.26
C PHE A 9 -10.36 5.23 -14.96
N GLU A 10 -9.61 5.85 -15.87
CA GLU A 10 -8.97 7.14 -15.60
C GLU A 10 -9.98 8.29 -15.49
N GLU A 11 -11.12 8.19 -16.17
CA GLU A 11 -12.15 9.25 -16.20
C GLU A 11 -13.05 9.27 -14.96
N VAL A 12 -13.05 8.20 -14.15
CA VAL A 12 -13.97 8.05 -12.99
C VAL A 12 -13.26 8.13 -11.63
N LEU A 13 -11.93 8.21 -11.60
CA LEU A 13 -11.14 8.17 -10.38
C LEU A 13 -10.58 9.55 -10.04
N ASP A 14 -10.77 10.00 -8.80
CA ASP A 14 -10.17 11.24 -8.30
C ASP A 14 -8.64 11.18 -8.27
N TYR A 15 -8.09 10.00 -7.96
CA TYR A 15 -6.65 9.77 -7.88
C TYR A 15 -6.31 8.37 -8.40
N SER A 16 -5.26 8.29 -9.23
CA SER A 16 -4.70 7.03 -9.69
C SER A 16 -3.18 7.04 -9.56
N VAL A 17 -2.63 5.86 -9.28
CA VAL A 17 -1.18 5.61 -9.29
C VAL A 17 -0.95 4.53 -10.34
N LYS A 18 -0.24 4.92 -11.41
CA LYS A 18 0.08 4.04 -12.53
C LYS A 18 1.24 3.13 -12.14
N MET A 19 1.12 1.87 -12.52
CA MET A 19 2.07 0.83 -12.18
C MET A 19 2.60 0.15 -13.43
N PRO A 20 3.91 -0.11 -13.51
CA PRO A 20 4.46 -0.90 -14.59
C PRO A 20 3.79 -2.28 -14.66
N MET A 21 3.55 -2.74 -15.87
CA MET A 21 3.02 -4.08 -16.12
C MET A 21 4.03 -5.14 -15.67
N HIS A 22 3.59 -6.04 -14.81
CA HIS A 22 4.39 -7.17 -14.33
C HIS A 22 3.70 -8.50 -14.59
N ASN A 23 4.49 -9.57 -14.61
CA ASN A 23 3.95 -10.92 -14.49
C ASN A 23 3.12 -11.02 -13.20
N TYR A 24 1.98 -11.71 -13.25
CA TYR A 24 1.07 -11.85 -12.12
C TYR A 24 1.74 -12.32 -10.82
N ILE A 25 2.80 -13.14 -10.92
CA ILE A 25 3.58 -13.65 -9.77
C ILE A 25 4.38 -12.54 -9.09
N LEU A 26 4.88 -11.56 -9.86
CA LEU A 26 5.73 -10.48 -9.36
C LEU A 26 4.94 -9.23 -8.96
N ALA A 27 3.69 -9.11 -9.42
CA ALA A 27 2.82 -7.97 -9.10
C ALA A 27 2.64 -7.75 -7.58
N PRO A 28 2.44 -8.78 -6.73
CA PRO A 28 2.33 -8.57 -5.28
C PRO A 28 3.58 -7.92 -4.67
N ILE A 29 4.77 -8.34 -5.10
CA ILE A 29 6.05 -7.85 -4.55
C ILE A 29 6.26 -6.38 -4.89
N THR A 30 5.89 -5.98 -6.09
CA THR A 30 6.12 -4.62 -6.60
C THR A 30 5.02 -3.65 -6.19
N TYR A 31 3.79 -4.12 -6.00
CA TYR A 31 2.64 -3.26 -5.67
C TYR A 31 2.49 -3.06 -4.15
N THR A 32 2.92 -4.04 -3.33
CA THR A 32 2.83 -3.96 -1.86
C THR A 32 3.59 -2.77 -1.26
N PRO A 33 4.82 -2.43 -1.68
CA PRO A 33 5.57 -1.29 -1.14
C PRO A 33 4.81 0.04 -1.23
N ILE A 34 3.98 0.23 -2.25
CA ILE A 34 3.20 1.46 -2.40
C ILE A 34 2.11 1.55 -1.35
N LEU A 35 1.43 0.44 -1.07
CA LEU A 35 0.44 0.38 -0.01
C LEU A 35 1.10 0.55 1.37
N GLN A 36 2.29 -0.02 1.56
CA GLN A 36 3.09 0.18 2.78
C GLN A 36 3.48 1.66 2.98
N LEU A 37 3.95 2.33 1.92
CA LEU A 37 4.27 3.77 1.96
C LEU A 37 3.03 4.63 2.21
N LEU A 38 1.90 4.31 1.58
CA LEU A 38 0.64 5.01 1.82
C LEU A 38 0.21 4.90 3.29
N ALA A 39 0.28 3.69 3.87
CA ALA A 39 -0.02 3.47 5.28
C ALA A 39 0.95 4.24 6.18
N TYR A 40 2.25 4.19 5.90
CA TYR A 40 3.29 4.90 6.64
C TYR A 40 3.04 6.42 6.66
N TYR A 41 2.91 7.04 5.49
CA TYR A 41 2.70 8.49 5.42
C TYR A 41 1.36 8.91 6.04
N THR A 42 0.33 8.06 5.96
CA THR A 42 -0.95 8.31 6.63
C THR A 42 -0.79 8.28 8.16
N ALA A 43 -0.06 7.30 8.70
CA ALA A 43 0.21 7.19 10.13
C ALA A 43 0.99 8.41 10.64
N VAL A 44 2.11 8.75 9.97
CA VAL A 44 2.93 9.91 10.34
C VAL A 44 2.13 11.21 10.26
N LYS A 45 1.36 11.42 9.19
CA LYS A 45 0.52 12.62 9.03
C LYS A 45 -0.55 12.75 10.12
N ARG A 46 -1.02 11.63 10.66
CA ARG A 46 -1.98 11.58 11.77
C ARG A 46 -1.33 11.65 13.16
N GLY A 47 0.00 11.76 13.24
CA GLY A 47 0.73 11.79 14.51
C GLY A 47 0.82 10.42 15.21
N TYR A 48 0.66 9.32 14.48
CA TYR A 48 0.86 7.97 15.02
C TYR A 48 2.28 7.48 14.76
N ASP A 49 2.81 6.68 15.69
CA ASP A 49 4.07 5.95 15.53
C ASP A 49 3.80 4.64 14.75
N PRO A 50 4.24 4.51 13.48
CA PRO A 50 4.02 3.31 12.69
C PRO A 50 4.77 2.09 13.23
N ASP A 51 5.84 2.28 14.03
CA ASP A 51 6.61 1.18 14.62
C ASP A 51 5.94 0.61 15.89
N LYS A 52 5.01 1.37 16.49
CA LYS A 52 4.30 1.00 17.72
C LYS A 52 2.79 1.16 17.58
N PRO A 53 2.13 0.37 16.71
CA PRO A 53 0.70 0.42 16.57
C PRO A 53 0.01 -0.06 17.85
N ARG A 54 -1.13 0.57 18.19
CA ARG A 54 -1.89 0.26 19.41
C ARG A 54 -2.36 -1.19 19.38
N ASN A 55 -2.32 -1.85 20.54
CA ASN A 55 -2.82 -3.21 20.75
C ASN A 55 -2.09 -4.31 19.93
N LEU A 56 -0.92 -4.01 19.37
CA LEU A 56 -0.13 -4.95 18.59
C LEU A 56 1.23 -5.17 19.25
N ALA A 57 1.67 -6.42 19.24
CA ALA A 57 3.02 -6.82 19.61
C ALA A 57 3.76 -7.29 18.35
N LYS A 58 5.09 -7.19 18.36
CA LYS A 58 5.92 -7.68 17.25
C LYS A 58 5.76 -9.19 17.04
N THR A 59 5.56 -9.92 18.13
CA THR A 59 5.24 -11.35 18.17
C THR A 59 4.28 -11.57 19.33
N VAL A 60 3.23 -12.37 19.13
CA VAL A 60 2.34 -12.77 20.23
C VAL A 60 2.90 -14.06 20.81
N THR A 61 3.53 -13.94 21.97
CA THR A 61 3.99 -15.08 22.76
C THR A 61 3.14 -15.13 24.02
N VAL A 62 2.20 -16.06 24.08
CA VAL A 62 1.44 -16.39 25.28
C VAL A 62 1.62 -17.88 25.50
N GLU A 63 1.90 -18.27 26.74
CA GLU A 63 1.63 -19.63 27.23
C GLU A 63 0.14 -19.76 27.55
#